data_AF-A0A0P6XDB7-F1
#
_entry.id   AF-A0A0P6XDB7-F1
#
_cell.length_a   1.000
_cell.length_b   1.000
_cell.length_c   1.000
_cell.angle_alpha   90.00
_cell.angle_beta   90.00
_cell.angle_gamma   90.00
#
_symmetry.space_group_name_H-M   'P 1'
#
loop_
_entity.id
_entity.type
_entity.pdbx_description
1 polymer ?
#
loop_
_entity_poly.entity_id
_entity_poly.type
_entity_poly.pdbx_seq_one_letter_code
_entity_poly.pdbx_strand_id
1 'polypeptide(L)'
;MNRNTKGLTSFEELPAVDPAVESLLGQGQRRQDEARLARAERSRKKKERERAEKRKPNRINLDLPVDLKKRLEQLAKKEGVPISQLVAFLLYEPVHQLESRAISLWGYKTASGCPKFECNLDLKRRADEAARKT
;
A
#
# COMPACT_ATOMS: atom_id res chain seq x y z
N MET A 1 5.61 25.28 -58.86
CA MET A 1 6.89 25.11 -58.13
C MET A 1 6.83 23.81 -57.35
N ASN A 2 7.48 22.76 -57.87
CA ASN A 2 7.42 21.39 -57.33
C ASN A 2 8.60 21.19 -56.36
N ARG A 3 8.36 21.08 -55.05
CA ARG A 3 9.40 20.78 -54.07
C ARG A 3 9.56 19.28 -53.94
N ASN A 4 10.64 18.79 -54.53
CA ASN A 4 11.08 17.40 -54.52
C ASN A 4 11.69 17.07 -53.14
N THR A 5 10.91 16.50 -52.22
CA THR A 5 11.39 16.02 -50.91
C THR A 5 11.76 14.54 -50.99
N LYS A 6 12.73 14.20 -51.85
CA LYS A 6 13.42 12.91 -51.76
C LYS A 6 14.54 13.05 -50.73
N GLY A 7 14.32 12.56 -49.52
CA GLY A 7 15.43 12.31 -48.59
C GLY A 7 15.29 12.79 -47.14
N LEU A 8 14.10 13.19 -46.67
CA LEU A 8 13.89 13.43 -45.24
C LEU A 8 12.71 12.58 -44.78
N THR A 9 13.00 11.53 -44.03
CA THR A 9 12.00 10.71 -43.33
C THR A 9 11.20 11.64 -42.42
N SER A 10 9.91 11.84 -42.73
CA SER A 10 8.95 12.45 -41.81
C SER A 10 8.85 11.56 -40.57
N PHE A 11 9.00 12.16 -39.38
CA PHE A 11 8.85 11.49 -38.08
C PHE A 11 7.40 11.55 -37.56
N GLU A 12 6.42 11.88 -38.41
CA GLU A 12 5.03 12.12 -38.00
C GLU A 12 4.23 10.82 -37.75
N GLU A 13 4.78 9.66 -38.09
CA GLU A 13 4.20 8.34 -37.78
C GLU A 13 5.23 7.47 -37.04
N LEU A 14 5.57 7.83 -35.80
CA LEU A 14 6.24 6.89 -34.90
C LEU A 14 5.18 6.00 -34.23
N PRO A 15 5.27 4.67 -34.30
CA PRO A 15 4.44 3.80 -33.49
C PRO A 15 4.68 4.12 -32.02
N ALA A 16 3.62 4.01 -31.21
CA ALA A 16 3.68 4.18 -29.76
C ALA A 16 4.94 3.49 -29.21
N VAL A 17 5.77 4.26 -28.51
CA VAL A 17 7.08 3.84 -28.01
C VAL A 17 6.94 2.46 -27.37
N ASP A 18 7.77 1.51 -27.82
CA ASP A 18 7.77 0.14 -27.31
C ASP A 18 7.81 0.17 -25.75
N PRO A 19 6.94 -0.58 -25.04
CA PRO A 19 6.84 -0.51 -23.59
C PRO A 19 8.15 -0.81 -22.84
N ALA A 20 9.06 -1.60 -23.44
CA ALA A 20 10.37 -1.85 -22.86
C ALA A 20 11.30 -0.63 -23.02
N VAL A 21 11.18 0.10 -24.14
CA VAL A 21 11.89 1.36 -24.39
C VAL A 21 11.36 2.47 -23.48
N GLU A 22 10.04 2.57 -23.28
CA GLU A 22 9.44 3.51 -22.34
C GLU A 22 9.90 3.25 -20.89
N SER A 23 9.98 1.97 -20.50
CA SER A 23 10.54 1.56 -19.20
C SER A 23 12.01 1.93 -19.06
N LEU A 24 12.82 1.73 -20.11
CA LEU A 24 14.24 2.12 -20.13
C LEU A 24 14.43 3.64 -20.04
N LEU A 25 13.63 4.41 -20.78
CA LEU A 25 13.64 5.87 -20.74
C LEU A 25 13.19 6.40 -19.38
N GLY A 26 12.13 5.82 -18.79
CA GLY A 26 11.66 6.14 -17.45
C GLY A 26 12.69 5.81 -16.36
N GLN A 27 13.46 4.73 -16.51
CA GLN A 27 14.57 4.41 -15.61
C GLN A 27 15.75 5.37 -15.79
N GLY A 28 16.05 5.78 -17.01
CA GLY A 28 17.09 6.78 -17.33
C GLY A 28 16.78 8.15 -16.75
N GLN A 29 15.54 8.63 -16.94
CA GLN A 29 15.07 9.91 -16.41
C GLN A 29 15.14 9.93 -14.87
N ARG A 30 14.65 8.87 -14.21
CA ARG A 30 14.73 8.73 -12.74
C ARG A 30 16.16 8.75 -12.21
N ARG A 31 17.12 8.15 -12.93
CA ARG A 31 18.55 8.18 -12.56
C ARG A 31 19.13 9.58 -12.71
N GLN A 32 18.73 10.34 -13.73
CA GLN A 32 19.18 11.72 -13.93
C GLN A 32 18.58 12.69 -12.91
N ASP A 33 17.30 12.52 -12.57
CA ASP A 33 16.62 13.31 -11.54
C ASP A 33 17.21 13.03 -10.14
N GLU A 34 17.50 11.76 -9.83
CA GLU A 34 18.21 11.40 -8.60
C GLU A 34 19.65 11.90 -8.61
N ALA A 35 20.29 12.04 -9.78
CA ALA A 35 21.63 12.60 -9.95
C ALA A 35 21.68 14.14 -9.87
N ARG A 36 20.54 14.84 -9.88
CA ARG A 36 20.44 16.29 -9.66
C ARG A 36 20.27 16.68 -8.20
N LEU A 37 19.84 15.75 -7.34
CA LEU A 37 19.65 16.01 -5.91
C LEU A 37 20.99 16.07 -5.15
N ALA A 38 21.07 16.81 -4.04
CA ALA A 38 22.28 16.86 -3.21
C ALA A 38 22.62 15.49 -2.61
N ARG A 39 23.92 15.18 -2.42
CA ARG A 39 24.44 13.87 -1.96
C ARG A 39 23.78 13.36 -0.66
N ALA A 40 23.40 14.28 0.24
CA ALA A 40 22.72 13.98 1.50
C ALA A 40 21.27 13.49 1.30
N GLU A 41 20.54 14.07 0.34
CA GLU A 41 19.16 13.67 0.04
C GLU A 41 19.09 12.34 -0.70
N ARG A 42 20.04 12.08 -1.61
CA ARG A 42 20.21 10.75 -2.24
C ARG A 42 20.45 9.66 -1.21
N SER A 43 21.26 9.94 -0.18
CA SER A 43 21.55 9.00 0.92
C SER A 43 20.31 8.73 1.79
N ARG A 44 19.53 9.76 2.13
CA ARG A 44 18.27 9.60 2.88
C ARG A 44 17.25 8.75 2.10
N LYS A 45 17.04 9.07 0.83
CA LYS A 45 16.09 8.36 -0.04
C LYS A 45 16.51 6.91 -0.29
N LYS A 46 17.82 6.64 -0.43
CA LYS A 46 18.37 5.29 -0.52
C LYS A 46 18.19 4.50 0.78
N LYS A 47 18.48 5.10 1.94
CA LYS A 47 18.27 4.44 3.26
C LYS A 47 16.79 4.17 3.54
N GLU A 48 15.88 5.04 3.14
CA GLU A 48 14.44 4.80 3.25
C GLU A 48 13.98 3.67 2.33
N ARG A 49 14.47 3.63 1.08
CA ARG A 49 14.20 2.52 0.16
C ARG A 49 14.74 1.19 0.67
N GLU A 50 15.98 1.14 1.15
CA GLU A 50 16.56 -0.07 1.74
C GLU A 50 15.80 -0.52 3.00
N ARG A 51 15.34 0.41 3.84
CA ARG A 51 14.48 0.11 4.99
C ARG A 51 13.10 -0.39 4.56
N ALA A 52 12.54 0.13 3.47
CA ALA A 52 11.29 -0.35 2.91
C ALA A 52 11.43 -1.74 2.27
N GLU A 53 12.55 -2.00 1.60
CA GLU A 53 12.88 -3.29 0.96
C GLU A 53 13.15 -4.40 1.98
N LYS A 54 13.92 -4.11 3.03
CA LYS A 54 14.13 -5.04 4.15
C LYS A 54 12.83 -5.39 4.88
N ARG A 55 11.79 -4.56 4.77
CA ARG A 55 10.46 -4.81 5.34
C ARG A 55 9.52 -5.61 4.42
N LYS A 56 9.90 -5.89 3.16
CA LYS A 56 9.04 -6.62 2.20
C LYS A 56 8.82 -8.11 2.52
N PRO A 57 9.81 -8.90 2.99
CA PRO A 57 9.62 -10.36 3.13
C PRO A 57 8.69 -10.77 4.28
N ASN A 58 8.45 -9.89 5.26
CA ASN A 58 7.61 -10.19 6.43
C ASN A 58 6.23 -9.49 6.39
N ARG A 59 5.78 -9.05 5.22
CA ARG A 59 4.47 -8.39 5.07
C ARG A 59 3.38 -9.41 4.82
N ILE A 60 2.38 -9.41 5.71
CA ILE A 60 1.13 -10.11 5.53
C ILE A 60 0.11 -9.09 4.99
N ASN A 61 -0.55 -9.42 3.88
CA ASN A 61 -1.67 -8.63 3.39
C ASN A 61 -2.93 -9.09 4.11
N LEU A 62 -3.60 -8.15 4.78
CA LEU A 62 -4.88 -8.37 5.45
C LEU A 62 -5.92 -7.46 4.81
N ASP A 63 -7.08 -8.03 4.50
CA ASP A 63 -8.22 -7.26 4.03
C ASP A 63 -8.90 -6.55 5.20
N LEU A 64 -9.11 -5.24 5.04
CA LEU A 64 -9.77 -4.40 6.02
C LEU A 64 -10.97 -3.71 5.37
N PRO A 65 -12.07 -3.49 6.12
CA PRO A 65 -13.16 -2.66 5.64
C PRO A 65 -12.65 -1.27 5.21
N VAL A 66 -13.14 -0.79 4.07
CA VAL A 66 -12.64 0.46 3.43
C VAL A 66 -12.69 1.65 4.38
N ASP A 67 -13.77 1.78 5.14
CA ASP A 67 -13.95 2.89 6.09
C ASP A 67 -13.00 2.80 7.29
N LEU A 68 -12.66 1.58 7.72
CA LEU A 68 -11.66 1.38 8.78
C LEU A 68 -10.26 1.76 8.28
N LYS A 69 -9.90 1.35 7.05
CA LYS A 69 -8.62 1.70 6.43
C LYS A 69 -8.43 3.21 6.33
N LYS A 70 -9.45 3.95 5.86
CA LYS A 70 -9.40 5.41 5.74
C LYS A 70 -9.19 6.10 7.10
N ARG A 71 -9.87 5.63 8.15
CA ARG A 71 -9.70 6.15 9.52
C ARG A 71 -8.28 5.89 10.04
N LEU A 72 -7.74 4.68 9.83
CA LEU A 72 -6.38 4.34 10.21
C LEU A 72 -5.33 5.18 9.48
N GLU A 73 -5.53 5.45 8.18
CA GLU A 73 -4.69 6.35 7.38
C GLU A 73 -4.66 7.77 7.95
N GLN A 74 -5.83 8.31 8.31
CA GLN A 74 -5.95 9.64 8.92
C GLN A 74 -5.25 9.71 10.28
N LEU A 75 -5.46 8.72 11.14
CA LEU A 75 -4.83 8.64 12.46
C LEU A 75 -3.32 8.51 12.34
N ALA A 76 -2.84 7.61 11.48
CA ALA A 76 -1.41 7.43 11.24
C ALA A 76 -0.74 8.72 10.72
N LYS A 77 -1.42 9.44 9.82
CA LYS A 77 -0.94 10.74 9.33
C LYS A 77 -0.89 11.79 10.45
N LYS A 78 -1.91 11.84 11.31
CA LYS A 78 -1.98 12.78 12.43
C LYS A 78 -0.86 12.54 13.44
N GLU A 79 -0.58 11.28 13.76
CA GLU A 79 0.46 10.87 14.71
C GLU A 79 1.86 10.79 14.06
N GLY A 80 1.97 10.95 12.75
CA GLY A 80 3.25 10.90 12.02
C GLY A 80 3.90 9.51 12.00
N VAL A 81 3.11 8.44 12.14
CA VAL A 81 3.60 7.06 12.22
C VAL A 81 3.17 6.23 11.00
N PRO A 82 3.90 5.16 10.64
CA PRO A 82 3.45 4.21 9.63
C PRO A 82 2.14 3.51 10.05
N ILE A 83 1.19 3.41 9.11
CA ILE A 83 -0.11 2.74 9.34
C ILE A 83 0.08 1.32 9.87
N SER A 84 1.04 0.57 9.33
CA SER A 84 1.31 -0.80 9.78
C SER A 84 1.76 -0.87 11.25
N GLN A 85 2.51 0.14 11.73
CA GLN A 85 2.94 0.19 13.13
C GLN A 85 1.78 0.60 14.03
N LEU A 86 0.96 1.58 13.61
CA LEU A 86 -0.26 1.96 14.31
C LEU A 86 -1.20 0.75 14.46
N VAL A 87 -1.44 0.01 13.37
CA VAL A 87 -2.29 -1.19 13.38
C VAL A 87 -1.70 -2.26 14.30
N ALA A 88 -0.40 -2.55 14.22
CA ALA A 88 0.24 -3.51 15.12
C ALA A 88 0.08 -3.09 16.59
N PHE A 89 0.32 -1.82 16.90
CA PHE A 89 0.14 -1.26 18.24
C PHE A 89 -1.29 -1.48 18.76
N LEU A 90 -2.31 -1.14 17.96
CA LEU A 90 -3.72 -1.30 18.34
C LEU A 90 -4.14 -2.76 18.49
N LEU A 91 -3.48 -3.70 17.80
CA LEU A 91 -3.82 -5.12 17.84
C LEU A 91 -3.19 -5.88 19.01
N TYR A 92 -2.09 -5.42 19.60
CA TYR A 92 -1.42 -6.14 20.70
C TYR A 92 -2.36 -6.42 21.88
N GLU A 93 -3.09 -5.40 22.33
CA GLU A 93 -3.98 -5.54 23.49
C GLU A 93 -5.19 -6.46 23.20
N PRO A 94 -5.99 -6.26 22.13
CA PRO A 94 -7.10 -7.17 21.82
C PRO A 94 -6.68 -8.62 21.55
N VAL A 95 -5.51 -8.83 20.94
CA VAL A 95 -4.99 -10.19 20.72
C VAL A 95 -4.68 -10.85 22.06
N HIS A 96 -3.99 -10.15 22.96
CA HIS A 96 -3.71 -10.68 24.29
C HIS A 96 -4.99 -10.97 25.10
N GLN A 97 -5.99 -10.10 25.01
CA GLN A 97 -7.30 -10.31 25.63
C GLN A 97 -8.03 -11.55 25.07
N LEU A 98 -7.86 -11.82 23.77
CA LEU A 98 -8.46 -13.01 23.15
C LEU A 98 -7.75 -14.30 23.61
N GLU A 99 -6.42 -14.28 23.67
CA GLU A 99 -5.59 -15.39 24.13
C GLU A 99 -5.87 -15.74 25.60
N SER A 100 -6.00 -14.72 26.45
CA SER A 100 -6.36 -14.86 27.87
C SER A 100 -7.85 -15.17 28.10
N ARG A 101 -8.65 -15.27 27.03
CA ARG A 101 -10.11 -15.48 27.08
C ARG A 101 -10.89 -14.38 27.82
N ALA A 102 -10.30 -13.19 27.98
CA ALA A 102 -10.97 -12.02 28.51
C ALA A 102 -12.04 -11.48 27.54
N ILE A 103 -11.86 -11.70 26.23
CA ILE A 103 -12.88 -11.47 25.21
C ILE A 103 -13.23 -12.76 24.49
N SER A 104 -14.51 -12.93 24.14
CA SER A 104 -15.02 -14.09 23.39
C SER A 104 -15.55 -13.67 22.03
N LEU A 105 -15.19 -14.44 20.99
CA LEU A 105 -15.69 -14.24 19.63
C LEU A 105 -17.06 -14.89 19.39
N TRP A 106 -17.55 -15.72 20.33
CA TRP A 106 -18.74 -16.55 20.10
C TRP A 106 -19.97 -15.75 19.67
N GLY A 107 -20.20 -14.59 20.28
CA GLY A 107 -21.33 -13.70 19.95
C GLY A 107 -21.22 -13.00 18.58
N TYR A 108 -20.08 -13.10 17.91
CA TYR A 108 -19.83 -12.50 16.60
C TYR A 108 -19.67 -13.55 15.49
N LYS A 109 -19.69 -14.85 15.81
CA LYS A 109 -19.55 -15.89 14.80
C LYS A 109 -20.81 -15.97 13.93
N THR A 110 -20.62 -15.93 12.62
CA THR A 110 -21.65 -16.17 11.61
C THR A 110 -21.28 -17.39 10.79
N ALA A 111 -22.27 -18.13 10.29
CA ALA A 111 -22.01 -19.27 9.43
C ALA A 111 -21.23 -18.82 8.19
N SER A 112 -20.12 -19.49 7.91
CA SER A 112 -19.34 -19.25 6.69
C SER A 112 -19.87 -20.12 5.56
N GLY A 113 -19.98 -19.55 4.36
CA GLY A 113 -20.29 -20.30 3.14
C GLY A 113 -19.06 -20.96 2.50
N CYS A 114 -17.87 -20.79 3.09
CA CYS A 114 -16.61 -21.31 2.55
C CYS A 114 -16.23 -22.63 3.24
N PRO A 115 -15.88 -23.71 2.51
CA PRO A 115 -15.45 -24.98 3.08
C PRO A 115 -14.20 -24.89 3.96
N LYS A 116 -13.40 -23.82 3.79
CA LYS A 116 -12.12 -23.63 4.48
C LYS A 116 -12.26 -23.07 5.90
N PHE A 117 -13.37 -22.40 6.19
CA PHE A 117 -13.60 -21.73 7.48
C PHE A 117 -15.00 -22.08 7.98
N GLU A 118 -15.10 -22.57 9.21
CA GLU A 118 -16.39 -22.96 9.81
C GLU A 118 -17.28 -21.74 10.10
N CYS A 119 -16.68 -20.61 10.48
CA CYS A 119 -17.41 -19.38 10.82
C CYS A 119 -16.67 -18.14 10.33
N ASN A 120 -17.43 -17.12 9.97
CA ASN A 120 -16.96 -15.74 9.76
C ASN A 120 -17.23 -14.90 11.00
N LEU A 121 -16.65 -13.70 11.07
CA LEU A 121 -16.94 -12.73 12.13
C LEU A 121 -17.83 -11.61 11.58
N ASP A 122 -18.85 -11.24 12.34
CA ASP A 122 -19.71 -10.08 12.05
C ASP A 122 -19.00 -8.77 12.42
N LEU A 123 -18.24 -8.24 11.45
CA LEU A 123 -17.52 -6.98 11.59
C LEU A 123 -18.46 -5.77 11.66
N LYS A 124 -19.67 -5.84 11.08
CA LYS A 124 -20.64 -4.74 11.11
C LYS A 124 -21.17 -4.55 12.53
N ARG A 125 -21.64 -5.64 13.14
CA ARG A 125 -22.08 -5.62 14.54
C ARG A 125 -21.01 -5.08 15.47
N ARG A 126 -19.76 -5.53 15.30
CA ARG A 126 -18.65 -5.06 16.13
C ARG A 126 -18.37 -3.55 15.95
N ALA A 127 -18.48 -3.04 14.73
CA ALA A 127 -18.32 -1.62 14.45
C ALA A 127 -19.42 -0.78 15.11
N ASP A 128 -20.67 -1.23 15.07
CA ASP A 128 -21.82 -0.55 15.69
C ASP A 128 -21.68 -0.49 17.22
N GLU A 129 -21.26 -1.58 17.85
CA GLU A 129 -21.02 -1.63 19.29
C GLU A 129 -19.87 -0.72 19.72
N ALA A 130 -18.81 -0.62 18.91
CA ALA A 130 -17.70 0.30 19.16
C ALA A 130 -18.16 1.76 19.06
N ALA A 131 -19.01 2.09 18.08
CA ALA A 131 -19.53 3.45 17.93
C ALA A 131 -20.41 3.87 19.12
N ARG A 132 -21.23 2.97 19.67
CA ARG A 132 -22.14 3.24 20.81
C ARG A 132 -21.46 3.43 22.15
N LYS A 133 -20.20 3.00 22.29
CA LYS A 133 -19.43 3.10 23.54
C LYS A 133 -18.65 4.42 23.66
N THR A 134 -18.76 5.29 22.65
CA THR A 134 -18.15 6.63 22.59
C THR A 134 -19.21 7.67 22.90
#